data_AF-A0A537MM19-F1
#
_entry.id   AF-A0A537MM19-F1
#
_cell.length_a   1.000
_cell.length_b   1.000
_cell.length_c   1.000
_cell.angle_alpha   90.00
_cell.angle_beta   90.00
_cell.angle_gamma   90.00
#
_symmetry.space_group_name_H-M   'P 1'
#
loop_
_entity.id
_entity.type
_entity.pdbx_description
1 polymer ?
#
loop_
_entity_poly.entity_id
_entity_poly.type
_entity_poly.pdbx_seq_one_letter_code
_entity_poly.pdbx_strand_id
1 'polypeptide(L)'
;MKRSLWLAWLITMAVLPFAPTAQAGGASEYEALVATHAQANGVPPALVHRVILRESRYQPHLVGRCGCIGLMQIKLATARGLGYTGDAAGLRDPNTNLTYGVKYLAGAYRAAHGDHARAMHYYASGYYYAAKHQRQAKNLTDANALVPAR
;
A
#
# COMPACT_ATOMS: atom_id res chain seq x y z
N MET A 1 62.97 37.35 -14.42
CA MET A 1 62.95 36.59 -15.70
C MET A 1 62.05 35.37 -15.53
N LYS A 2 60.98 35.28 -16.35
CA LYS A 2 60.27 34.04 -16.77
C LYS A 2 59.47 33.30 -15.66
N ARG A 3 58.22 32.84 -15.80
CA ARG A 3 57.23 32.73 -16.88
C ARG A 3 55.90 32.29 -16.24
N SER A 4 54.78 32.83 -16.71
CA SER A 4 53.41 32.46 -16.33
C SER A 4 53.07 30.99 -16.63
N LEU A 5 52.23 30.40 -15.79
CA LEU A 5 51.46 29.19 -16.11
C LEU A 5 50.01 29.42 -15.70
N TRP A 6 49.17 29.72 -16.69
CA TRP A 6 47.72 29.70 -16.58
C TRP A 6 47.26 28.24 -16.68
N LEU A 7 46.58 27.70 -15.66
CA LEU A 7 45.83 26.45 -15.79
C LEU A 7 44.37 26.79 -16.07
N ALA A 8 43.94 26.58 -17.32
CA ALA A 8 42.54 26.54 -17.70
C ALA A 8 41.95 25.18 -17.32
N TRP A 9 40.90 25.18 -16.50
CA TRP A 9 40.17 23.96 -16.13
C TRP A 9 39.06 23.73 -17.17
N LEU A 10 39.20 22.68 -17.98
CA LEU A 10 38.17 22.22 -18.91
C LEU A 10 37.06 21.52 -18.12
N ILE A 11 35.88 22.14 -18.03
CA ILE A 11 34.68 21.49 -17.51
C ILE A 11 34.05 20.69 -18.66
N THR A 12 34.24 19.38 -18.67
CA THR A 12 33.43 18.47 -19.48
C THR A 12 32.06 18.28 -18.80
N MET A 13 31.03 18.93 -19.31
CA MET A 13 29.62 18.62 -18.98
C MET A 13 29.26 17.26 -19.59
N ALA A 14 29.32 16.20 -18.80
CA ALA A 14 28.74 14.91 -19.16
C ALA A 14 27.21 15.01 -19.06
N VAL A 15 26.53 15.05 -20.21
CA VAL A 15 25.06 14.92 -20.26
C VAL A 15 24.73 13.45 -20.02
N LEU A 16 24.25 13.13 -18.81
CA LEU A 16 23.70 11.81 -18.53
C LEU A 16 22.36 11.65 -19.27
N PRO A 17 22.17 10.59 -20.06
CA PRO A 17 20.88 10.34 -20.68
C PRO A 17 19.85 10.00 -19.60
N PHE A 18 18.76 10.76 -19.57
CA PHE A 18 17.59 10.48 -18.73
C PHE A 18 16.93 9.20 -19.25
N ALA A 19 17.19 8.06 -18.60
CA ALA A 19 16.54 6.81 -18.96
C ALA A 19 15.03 6.92 -18.67
N PRO A 20 14.14 6.57 -19.61
CA PRO A 20 12.71 6.55 -19.35
C PRO A 20 12.41 5.56 -18.22
N THR A 21 11.77 6.03 -17.16
CA THR A 21 11.35 5.19 -16.04
C THR A 21 10.35 4.16 -16.57
N ALA A 22 10.64 2.87 -16.37
CA ALA A 22 9.78 1.71 -16.68
C ALA A 22 8.48 1.65 -15.84
N GLN A 23 7.93 2.80 -15.45
CA GLN A 23 6.93 2.97 -14.42
C GLN A 23 5.48 2.83 -14.92
N ALA A 24 5.26 2.92 -16.23
CA ALA A 24 3.92 2.85 -16.84
C ALA A 24 3.42 1.41 -17.06
N GLY A 25 4.32 0.43 -17.27
CA GLY A 25 3.92 -0.93 -17.67
C GLY A 25 3.27 -1.76 -16.56
N GLY A 26 3.78 -1.66 -15.32
CA GLY A 26 3.29 -2.47 -14.20
C GLY A 26 1.86 -2.11 -13.75
N ALA A 27 1.47 -0.83 -13.84
CA ALA A 27 0.10 -0.43 -13.51
C ALA A 27 -0.91 -1.00 -14.51
N SER A 28 -0.61 -0.95 -15.81
CA SER A 28 -1.47 -1.50 -16.85
C SER A 28 -1.63 -3.02 -16.78
N GLU A 29 -0.61 -3.75 -16.32
CA GLU A 29 -0.64 -5.22 -16.22
C GLU A 29 -1.68 -5.71 -15.20
N TYR A 30 -1.83 -5.00 -14.09
CA TYR A 30 -2.70 -5.43 -12.98
C TYR A 30 -4.01 -4.65 -12.87
N GLU A 31 -4.30 -3.74 -13.81
CA GLU A 31 -5.47 -2.85 -13.79
C GLU A 31 -6.79 -3.62 -13.57
N ALA A 32 -7.04 -4.67 -14.37
CA ALA A 32 -8.27 -5.45 -14.28
C ALA A 32 -8.40 -6.17 -12.94
N LEU A 33 -7.31 -6.77 -12.44
CA LEU A 33 -7.31 -7.44 -11.14
C LEU A 33 -7.54 -6.43 -10.00
N VAL A 34 -6.88 -5.29 -10.05
CA VAL A 34 -7.07 -4.21 -9.07
C VAL A 34 -8.53 -3.75 -9.08
N ALA A 35 -9.11 -3.48 -10.24
CA ALA A 35 -10.51 -3.07 -10.36
C ALA A 35 -11.47 -4.10 -9.74
N THR A 36 -11.30 -5.38 -10.06
CA THR A 36 -12.14 -6.47 -9.51
C THR A 36 -12.06 -6.52 -7.98
N HIS A 37 -10.85 -6.56 -7.42
CA HIS A 37 -10.68 -6.67 -5.97
C HIS A 37 -11.09 -5.40 -5.22
N ALA A 38 -10.83 -4.24 -5.80
CA ALA A 38 -11.24 -2.94 -5.26
C ALA A 38 -12.78 -2.84 -5.18
N GLN A 39 -13.47 -3.18 -6.27
CA GLN A 39 -14.92 -3.20 -6.33
C GLN A 39 -15.52 -4.17 -5.31
N ALA A 40 -14.99 -5.40 -5.23
CA ALA A 40 -15.48 -6.42 -4.30
C ALA A 40 -15.38 -6.01 -2.82
N ASN A 41 -14.50 -5.05 -2.50
CA ASN A 41 -14.26 -4.61 -1.13
C ASN A 41 -14.70 -3.15 -0.84
N GLY A 42 -15.29 -2.47 -1.82
CA GLY A 42 -15.72 -1.07 -1.67
C GLY A 42 -14.57 -0.10 -1.42
N VAL A 43 -13.40 -0.35 -2.01
CA VAL A 43 -12.21 0.51 -1.92
C VAL A 43 -11.99 1.19 -3.28
N PRO A 44 -11.59 2.47 -3.34
CA PRO A 44 -11.26 3.11 -4.61
C PRO A 44 -10.05 2.42 -5.29
N PRO A 45 -10.12 2.04 -6.58
CA PRO A 45 -9.00 1.41 -7.29
C PRO A 45 -7.71 2.23 -7.22
N ALA A 46 -7.82 3.56 -7.32
CA ALA A 46 -6.68 4.47 -7.18
C ALA A 46 -5.95 4.35 -5.83
N LEU A 47 -6.67 4.02 -4.74
CA LEU A 47 -6.03 3.77 -3.45
C LEU A 47 -5.25 2.46 -3.46
N VAL A 48 -5.78 1.42 -4.10
CA VAL A 48 -5.09 0.12 -4.26
C VAL A 48 -3.80 0.30 -5.06
N HIS A 49 -3.85 0.99 -6.21
CA HIS A 49 -2.65 1.31 -7.01
C HIS A 49 -1.61 2.09 -6.20
N ARG A 50 -2.03 3.07 -5.38
CA ARG A 50 -1.13 3.81 -4.50
C ARG A 50 -0.45 2.92 -3.46
N VAL A 51 -1.17 1.95 -2.89
CA VAL A 51 -0.57 0.95 -1.99
C VAL A 51 0.45 0.11 -2.75
N ILE A 52 0.07 -0.51 -3.87
CA ILE A 52 0.99 -1.38 -4.64
C ILE A 52 2.25 -0.63 -5.06
N LEU A 53 2.11 0.61 -5.52
CA LEU A 53 3.25 1.44 -5.92
C LEU A 53 4.21 1.71 -4.75
N ARG A 54 3.68 2.03 -3.56
CA ARG A 54 4.49 2.27 -2.36
C ARG A 54 5.16 1.01 -1.85
N GLU A 55 4.44 -0.10 -1.85
CA GLU A 55 4.84 -1.35 -1.20
C GLU A 55 5.81 -2.17 -2.06
N SER A 56 5.54 -2.30 -3.36
CA SER A 56 6.32 -3.19 -4.24
C SER A 56 6.71 -2.61 -5.58
N ARG A 57 6.20 -1.42 -5.95
CA ARG A 57 6.34 -0.88 -7.31
C ARG A 57 5.89 -1.90 -8.37
N TYR A 58 4.82 -2.65 -8.09
CA TYR A 58 4.26 -3.71 -8.94
C TYR A 58 5.16 -4.94 -9.13
N GLN A 59 6.01 -5.27 -8.16
CA GLN A 59 6.83 -6.49 -8.20
C GLN A 59 6.15 -7.63 -7.41
N PRO A 60 5.50 -8.61 -8.08
CA PRO A 60 4.67 -9.63 -7.41
C PRO A 60 5.48 -10.67 -6.62
N HIS A 61 6.77 -10.84 -6.93
CA HIS A 61 7.64 -11.78 -6.24
C HIS A 61 8.45 -11.15 -5.09
N LEU A 62 8.28 -9.84 -4.85
CA LEU A 62 9.05 -9.11 -3.85
C LEU A 62 8.76 -9.64 -2.44
N VAL A 63 9.82 -9.95 -1.70
CA VAL A 63 9.75 -10.22 -0.26
C VAL A 63 10.43 -9.07 0.45
N GLY A 64 9.66 -8.28 1.19
CA GLY A 64 10.14 -7.14 1.92
C GLY A 64 10.56 -7.47 3.35
N ARG A 65 10.76 -6.40 4.14
CA ARG A 65 11.13 -6.49 5.54
C ARG A 65 10.04 -7.21 6.34
N CYS A 66 10.46 -7.89 7.42
CA CYS A 66 9.56 -8.64 8.30
C CYS A 66 8.72 -9.73 7.60
N GLY A 67 9.15 -10.22 6.43
CA GLY A 67 8.47 -11.31 5.71
C GLY A 67 7.17 -10.89 5.02
N CYS A 68 7.01 -9.62 4.68
CA CYS A 68 5.94 -9.13 3.83
C CYS A 68 6.12 -9.61 2.38
N ILE A 69 5.04 -9.96 1.68
CA ILE A 69 5.13 -10.67 0.39
C ILE A 69 4.24 -10.02 -0.68
N GLY A 70 4.77 -9.95 -1.90
CA GLY A 70 4.07 -9.66 -3.14
C GLY A 70 3.62 -8.21 -3.33
N LEU A 71 2.65 -8.02 -4.23
CA LEU A 71 2.25 -6.70 -4.73
C LEU A 71 1.91 -5.69 -3.62
N MET A 72 1.18 -6.12 -2.61
CA MET A 72 0.75 -5.27 -1.50
C MET A 72 1.57 -5.49 -0.22
N GLN A 73 2.64 -6.29 -0.27
CA GLN A 73 3.51 -6.57 0.88
C GLN A 73 2.72 -7.02 2.13
N ILE A 74 1.77 -7.95 1.95
CA ILE A 74 0.99 -8.50 3.06
C ILE A 74 1.80 -9.54 3.86
N LYS A 75 1.66 -9.54 5.18
CA LYS A 75 2.23 -10.58 6.06
C LYS A 75 1.40 -11.86 5.99
N LEU A 76 2.07 -13.02 6.02
CA LEU A 76 1.38 -14.31 6.05
C LEU A 76 0.38 -14.44 7.21
N ALA A 77 0.74 -13.98 8.41
CA ALA A 77 -0.15 -13.99 9.56
C ALA A 77 -1.42 -13.14 9.34
N THR A 78 -1.28 -11.97 8.70
CA THR A 78 -2.40 -11.10 8.34
C THR A 78 -3.30 -11.77 7.31
N ALA A 79 -2.74 -12.37 6.26
CA ALA A 79 -3.52 -13.10 5.27
C ALA A 79 -4.27 -14.28 5.89
N ARG A 80 -3.64 -15.04 6.79
CA ARG A 80 -4.27 -16.14 7.54
C ARG A 80 -5.41 -15.65 8.43
N GLY A 81 -5.24 -14.52 9.11
CA GLY A 81 -6.31 -13.88 9.88
C GLY A 81 -7.51 -13.44 9.03
N LEU A 82 -7.35 -13.38 7.70
CA LEU A 82 -8.40 -13.09 6.72
C LEU A 82 -8.88 -14.34 5.97
N GLY A 83 -8.50 -15.53 6.42
CA GLY A 83 -8.95 -16.81 5.87
C GLY A 83 -8.04 -17.41 4.78
N TYR A 84 -6.80 -16.94 4.62
CA TYR A 84 -5.83 -17.60 3.76
C TYR A 84 -5.32 -18.90 4.38
N THR A 85 -5.37 -20.00 3.64
CA THR A 85 -4.93 -21.34 4.10
C THR A 85 -3.64 -21.82 3.44
N GLY A 86 -3.15 -21.11 2.43
CA GLY A 86 -1.91 -21.46 1.74
C GLY A 86 -0.63 -21.12 2.51
N ASP A 87 0.50 -21.34 1.83
CA ASP A 87 1.82 -21.06 2.34
C ASP A 87 2.31 -19.64 1.98
N ALA A 88 3.52 -19.29 2.40
CA ALA A 88 4.10 -17.99 2.07
C ALA A 88 4.29 -17.78 0.55
N ALA A 89 4.55 -18.85 -0.20
CA ALA A 89 4.87 -18.76 -1.62
C ALA A 89 3.64 -18.38 -2.46
N GLY A 90 2.46 -18.88 -2.09
CA GLY A 90 1.22 -18.52 -2.78
C GLY A 90 0.86 -17.03 -2.68
N LEU A 91 1.40 -16.29 -1.70
CA LEU A 91 1.23 -14.83 -1.64
C LEU A 91 2.03 -14.07 -2.72
N ARG A 92 2.88 -14.76 -3.50
CA ARG A 92 3.54 -14.17 -4.68
C ARG A 92 2.65 -14.17 -5.93
N ASP A 93 1.55 -14.93 -5.91
CA ASP A 93 0.54 -14.87 -6.97
C ASP A 93 -0.23 -13.54 -6.87
N PRO A 94 -0.25 -12.69 -7.93
CA PRO A 94 -0.92 -11.40 -7.92
C PRO A 94 -2.38 -11.45 -7.46
N ASN A 95 -3.14 -12.43 -7.96
CA ASN A 95 -4.57 -12.52 -7.66
C ASN A 95 -4.82 -12.88 -6.19
N THR A 96 -4.08 -13.85 -5.66
CA THR A 96 -4.09 -14.23 -4.24
C THR A 96 -3.64 -13.06 -3.37
N ASN A 97 -2.56 -12.37 -3.74
CA ASN A 97 -2.06 -11.22 -2.99
C ASN A 97 -3.10 -10.10 -2.91
N LEU A 98 -3.73 -9.74 -4.02
CA LEU A 98 -4.78 -8.72 -4.08
C LEU A 98 -6.04 -9.16 -3.31
N THR A 99 -6.41 -10.45 -3.37
CA THR A 99 -7.56 -10.99 -2.62
C THR A 99 -7.46 -10.66 -1.14
N TYR A 100 -6.29 -10.87 -0.51
CA TYR A 100 -6.12 -10.64 0.93
C TYR A 100 -5.62 -9.23 1.24
N GLY A 101 -4.75 -8.66 0.39
CA GLY A 101 -4.21 -7.32 0.53
C GLY A 101 -5.31 -6.25 0.47
N VAL A 102 -6.24 -6.36 -0.49
CA VAL A 102 -7.34 -5.40 -0.63
C VAL A 102 -8.39 -5.60 0.47
N LYS A 103 -8.66 -6.85 0.92
CA LYS A 103 -9.49 -7.11 2.12
C LYS A 103 -8.93 -6.42 3.37
N TYR A 104 -7.62 -6.50 3.59
CA TYR A 104 -6.96 -5.81 4.70
C TYR A 104 -7.06 -4.29 4.55
N LEU A 105 -6.80 -3.77 3.34
CA LEU A 105 -6.93 -2.35 3.02
C LEU A 105 -8.34 -1.81 3.25
N ALA A 106 -9.38 -2.59 2.95
CA ALA A 106 -10.76 -2.22 3.22
C ALA A 106 -11.02 -2.00 4.73
N GLY A 107 -10.38 -2.79 5.59
CA GLY A 107 -10.41 -2.58 7.03
C GLY A 107 -9.78 -1.24 7.44
N ALA A 108 -8.58 -0.95 6.92
CA ALA A 108 -7.91 0.33 7.13
C ALA A 108 -8.71 1.52 6.58
N TYR A 109 -9.33 1.37 5.40
CA TYR A 109 -10.12 2.40 4.75
C TYR A 109 -11.40 2.74 5.53
N ARG A 110 -12.10 1.72 6.05
CA ARG A 110 -13.24 1.92 6.96
C ARG A 110 -12.81 2.59 8.26
N ALA A 111 -11.71 2.12 8.87
CA ALA A 111 -11.16 2.74 10.07
C ALA A 111 -10.71 4.19 9.81
N ALA A 112 -10.37 4.53 8.59
CA ALA A 112 -10.02 5.88 8.18
C ALA A 112 -11.24 6.77 7.83
N HIS A 113 -12.48 6.25 7.91
CA HIS A 113 -13.69 6.95 7.45
C HIS A 113 -13.59 7.41 5.99
N GLY A 114 -12.97 6.60 5.12
CA GLY A 114 -12.80 6.93 3.71
C GLY A 114 -11.63 7.85 3.38
N ASP A 115 -10.85 8.29 4.38
CA ASP A 115 -9.67 9.12 4.17
C ASP A 115 -8.51 8.30 3.59
N HIS A 116 -8.07 8.65 2.39
CA HIS A 116 -7.02 7.90 1.68
C HIS A 116 -5.65 7.99 2.39
N ALA A 117 -5.27 9.16 2.91
CA ALA A 117 -3.96 9.34 3.52
C ALA A 117 -3.88 8.58 4.84
N ARG A 118 -4.95 8.64 5.64
CA ARG A 118 -5.09 7.92 6.88
C ARG A 118 -5.22 6.42 6.66
N ALA A 119 -5.94 5.98 5.62
CA ALA A 119 -6.00 4.58 5.23
C ALA A 119 -4.63 4.03 4.85
N MET A 120 -3.82 4.79 4.10
CA MET A 120 -2.43 4.41 3.80
C MET A 120 -1.58 4.28 5.07
N HIS A 121 -1.71 5.23 6.00
CA HIS A 121 -1.01 5.16 7.29
C HIS A 121 -1.43 3.90 8.07
N TYR A 122 -2.73 3.68 8.23
CA TYR A 122 -3.33 2.54 8.91
C TYR A 122 -3.03 1.19 8.26
N TYR A 123 -2.91 1.12 6.94
CA TYR A 123 -2.47 -0.07 6.24
C TYR A 123 -1.04 -0.44 6.66
N ALA A 124 -0.15 0.54 6.71
CA ALA A 124 1.25 0.36 7.02
C ALA A 124 1.52 0.09 8.52
N SER A 125 0.85 0.82 9.41
CA SER A 125 1.04 0.73 10.86
C SER A 125 0.16 -0.31 11.54
N GLY A 126 -0.88 -0.78 10.84
CA GLY A 126 -1.98 -1.54 11.41
C GLY A 126 -3.09 -0.62 11.96
N TYR A 127 -4.34 -1.06 11.78
CA TYR A 127 -5.56 -0.29 12.11
C TYR A 127 -6.34 -0.82 13.32
N TYR A 128 -5.81 -1.82 14.03
CA TYR A 128 -6.52 -2.49 15.13
C TYR A 128 -7.04 -1.50 16.18
N TYR A 129 -6.17 -0.62 16.68
CA TYR A 129 -6.55 0.33 17.72
C TYR A 129 -7.57 1.37 17.21
N ALA A 130 -7.41 1.87 15.98
CA ALA A 130 -8.38 2.78 15.36
C ALA A 130 -9.77 2.14 15.28
N ALA A 131 -9.86 0.90 14.79
CA ALA A 131 -11.11 0.15 14.72
C ALA A 131 -11.69 -0.17 16.11
N LYS A 132 -10.84 -0.47 17.11
CA LYS A 132 -11.27 -0.71 18.48
C LYS A 132 -11.92 0.52 19.11
N HIS A 133 -11.28 1.69 18.99
CA HIS A 133 -11.82 2.94 19.51
C HIS A 133 -13.15 3.31 18.88
N GLN A 134 -13.30 3.10 17.57
CA GLN A 134 -14.57 3.34 16.87
C GLN A 134 -15.70 2.43 17.37
N ARG A 135 -15.43 1.15 17.59
CA ARG A 135 -16.43 0.23 18.16
C ARG A 135 -16.86 0.68 19.55
N GLN A 136 -15.91 1.08 20.39
CA GLN A 136 -16.20 1.59 21.73
C GLN A 136 -17.05 2.87 21.67
N ALA A 137 -16.68 3.82 20.82
CA ALA A 137 -17.45 5.05 20.61
C ALA A 137 -18.87 4.76 20.12
N LYS A 138 -19.05 3.86 19.15
CA LYS A 138 -20.39 3.45 18.68
C LYS A 138 -21.22 2.85 19.81
N ASN A 139 -20.65 1.93 20.60
CA ASN A 139 -21.36 1.32 21.72
C ASN A 139 -21.80 2.35 22.76
N LEU A 140 -20.97 3.36 23.02
CA LEU A 140 -21.31 4.47 23.93
C LEU A 140 -22.46 5.32 23.37
N THR A 141 -22.43 5.65 22.07
CA THR A 141 -23.52 6.38 21.41
C THR A 141 -24.83 5.58 21.44
N ASP A 142 -24.77 4.28 21.12
CA ASP A 142 -25.94 3.39 21.15
C ASP A 142 -26.52 3.28 22.56
N ALA A 143 -25.67 3.17 23.60
CA ALA A 143 -26.10 3.11 24.99
C ALA A 143 -26.77 4.42 25.45
N ASN A 144 -26.22 5.58 25.06
CA ASN A 144 -26.79 6.88 25.42
C ASN A 144 -28.12 7.15 24.69
N ALA A 145 -28.32 6.59 23.50
CA ALA A 145 -29.58 6.70 22.76
C ALA A 145 -30.73 5.88 23.37
N LEU A 146 -30.43 4.87 24.20
CA LEU A 146 -31.43 4.01 24.87
C LEU A 146 -31.91 4.55 26.22
N VAL A 147 -31.28 5.60 26.75
CA VAL A 147 -31.72 6.27 27.99
C VAL A 147 -32.51 7.51 27.59
N PRO A 148 -33.85 7.52 27.66
CA PRO A 148 -34.63 8.70 27.32
C PRO A 148 -34.27 9.84 28.30
N ALA A 149 -34.05 11.04 27.75
CA ALA A 149 -33.86 12.24 28.54
C ALA A 149 -35.06 12.40 29.49
N ARG A 150 -34.78 12.39 30.80
CA ARG A 150 -35.76 12.68 31.85
C ARG A 150 -36.07 14.16 31.93
#